data_AF-A0A1G5BHI3-F1
#
_entry.id   AF-A0A1G5BHI3-F1
#
_cell.length_a   1.000
_cell.length_b   1.000
_cell.length_c   1.000
_cell.angle_alpha   90.00
_cell.angle_beta   90.00
_cell.angle_gamma   90.00
#
_symmetry.space_group_name_H-M   'P 1'
#
loop_
_entity.id
_entity.type
_entity.pdbx_description
1 polymer ?
#
loop_
_entity_poly.entity_id
_entity_poly.type
_entity_poly.pdbx_seq_one_letter_code
_entity_poly.pdbx_strand_id
1 'polypeptide(L)'
;MKIHKKIFNLSAWLAVLAVFFIPGTLNNDNEPLRTEYGFPLRFLTDYHVSNSNGSIWFISNMHINLLVYFVNVLFIYAGIHVIVYIKKRLTNKSVE
;
A
#
# COMPACT_ATOMS: atom_id res chain seq x y z
N MET A 1 12.56 10.00 -20.10
CA MET A 1 12.42 8.97 -19.06
C MET A 1 11.40 7.93 -19.54
N LYS A 2 11.79 6.68 -19.85
CA LYS A 2 10.81 5.66 -20.26
C LYS A 2 10.17 5.06 -19.01
N ILE A 3 8.88 5.34 -18.79
CA ILE A 3 8.12 4.75 -17.68
C ILE A 3 7.86 3.28 -18.01
N HIS A 4 8.38 2.38 -17.17
CA HIS A 4 8.15 0.95 -17.32
C HIS A 4 6.75 0.59 -16.80
N LYS A 5 5.74 0.69 -17.66
CA LYS A 5 4.31 0.45 -17.33
C LYS A 5 4.08 -0.89 -16.60
N LYS A 6 4.82 -1.95 -16.95
CA LYS A 6 4.73 -3.26 -16.30
C LYS A 6 5.14 -3.23 -14.82
N ILE A 7 6.23 -2.54 -14.50
CA ILE A 7 6.72 -2.40 -13.11
C ILE A 7 5.78 -1.50 -12.31
N PHE A 8 5.24 -0.46 -12.95
CA PHE A 8 4.25 0.41 -12.31
C PHE A 8 2.96 -0.35 -11.98
N ASN A 9 2.41 -1.14 -12.92
CA ASN A 9 1.22 -1.96 -12.67
C ASN A 9 1.48 -3.02 -11.58
N LEU A 10 2.65 -3.65 -11.60
CA LEU A 10 3.05 -4.59 -10.54
C LEU A 10 3.09 -3.90 -9.17
N SER A 11 3.63 -2.68 -9.10
CA SER A 11 3.72 -1.90 -7.86
C SER A 11 2.33 -1.53 -7.32
N ALA A 12 1.39 -1.19 -8.21
CA ALA A 12 0.00 -0.94 -7.85
C ALA A 12 -0.66 -2.19 -7.25
N TRP A 13 -0.51 -3.35 -7.91
CA TRP A 13 -1.03 -4.62 -7.38
C TRP A 13 -0.37 -5.01 -6.06
N LEU A 14 0.94 -4.81 -5.91
CA LEU A 14 1.64 -5.07 -4.65
C LEU A 14 1.12 -4.20 -3.51
N ALA A 15 0.85 -2.91 -3.75
CA ALA A 15 0.29 -2.01 -2.73
C ALA A 15 -1.10 -2.45 -2.26
N VAL A 16 -1.95 -2.96 -3.16
CA VAL A 16 -3.27 -3.50 -2.82
C VAL A 16 -3.14 -4.83 -2.07
N LEU A 17 -2.31 -5.75 -2.57
CA LEU A 17 -2.09 -7.05 -1.92
C LEU A 17 -1.51 -6.90 -0.52
N ALA A 18 -0.68 -5.88 -0.28
CA ALA A 18 -0.10 -5.60 1.02
C ALA A 18 -1.15 -5.43 2.13
N VAL A 19 -2.35 -4.94 1.82
CA VAL A 19 -3.46 -4.81 2.79
C VAL A 19 -3.89 -6.17 3.34
N PHE A 20 -3.81 -7.24 2.55
CA PHE A 20 -4.22 -8.59 2.95
C PHE A 20 -3.14 -9.34 3.74
N PHE A 21 -1.87 -9.06 3.46
CA PHE A 21 -0.74 -9.80 4.06
C PHE A 21 -0.09 -9.08 5.24
N ILE A 22 -0.26 -7.76 5.37
CA ILE A 22 0.37 -6.97 6.42
C ILE A 22 -0.69 -6.66 7.49
N PRO A 23 -0.45 -7.01 8.76
CA PRO A 23 -1.40 -6.75 9.81
C PRO A 23 -1.64 -5.24 9.94
N GLY A 24 -2.91 -4.88 9.97
CA GLY A 24 -3.32 -3.50 10.24
C GLY A 24 -2.97 -3.09 11.67
N THR A 25 -2.97 -1.79 11.92
CA THR A 25 -2.78 -1.27 13.26
C THR A 25 -4.09 -0.75 13.80
N LEU A 26 -4.42 -1.22 15.00
CA LEU A 26 -5.58 -0.76 15.73
C LEU A 26 -5.23 0.57 16.41
N ASN A 27 -5.98 1.62 16.09
CA ASN A 27 -5.84 2.92 16.74
C ASN A 27 -7.01 3.10 17.71
N ASN A 28 -6.71 3.04 19.00
CA ASN A 28 -7.69 3.17 20.10
C ASN A 28 -7.78 4.59 20.66
N ASP A 29 -6.92 5.50 20.19
CA ASP A 29 -6.74 6.82 20.81
C ASP A 29 -7.94 7.76 20.57
N ASN A 30 -8.87 7.41 19.69
CA ASN A 30 -10.08 8.18 19.41
C ASN A 30 -11.27 7.23 19.20
N GLU A 31 -12.41 7.48 19.86
CA GLU A 31 -13.69 6.93 19.41
C GLU A 31 -14.08 7.64 18.09
N PRO A 32 -14.45 6.93 17.01
CA PRO A 32 -14.67 5.49 16.90
C PRO A 32 -13.39 4.66 16.68
N LEU A 33 -13.40 3.43 17.22
CA LEU A 33 -12.36 2.42 17.02
C LEU A 33 -12.08 2.24 15.52
N ARG A 34 -10.82 2.34 15.11
CA ARG A 34 -10.43 2.20 13.69
C ARG A 34 -9.21 1.32 13.50
N THR A 35 -9.21 0.54 12.43
CA THR A 35 -8.04 -0.23 11.99
C THR A 35 -7.49 0.37 10.71
N GLU A 36 -6.19 0.63 10.67
CA GLU A 36 -5.51 1.19 9.51
C GLU A 36 -4.63 0.14 8.84
N TYR A 37 -4.72 0.05 7.52
CA TYR A 37 -4.02 -0.91 6.68
C TYR A 37 -3.25 -0.22 5.55
N GLY A 38 -2.26 -0.95 5.02
CA GLY A 38 -1.46 -0.53 3.86
C GLY A 38 0.03 -0.45 4.16
N PHE A 39 0.81 -0.45 3.10
CA PHE A 39 2.27 -0.42 3.17
C PHE A 39 2.86 0.27 1.93
N PRO A 40 3.98 1.02 2.06
CA PRO A 40 4.69 1.34 3.30
C PRO A 40 3.96 2.32 4.23
N LEU A 41 3.07 3.16 3.69
CA LEU A 41 2.20 4.04 4.47
C LEU A 41 0.79 3.45 4.56
N ARG A 42 0.07 3.73 5.64
CA ARG A 42 -1.32 3.30 5.77
C ARG A 42 -2.22 4.22 4.96
N PHE A 43 -3.05 3.63 4.11
CA PHE A 43 -3.92 4.38 3.20
C PHE A 43 -5.37 3.89 3.24
N LEU A 44 -5.63 2.74 3.85
CA LEU A 44 -6.97 2.21 4.04
C LEU A 44 -7.30 2.25 5.53
N THR A 45 -8.45 2.80 5.87
CA THR A 45 -8.95 2.87 7.24
C THR A 45 -10.30 2.19 7.28
N ASP A 46 -10.47 1.25 8.20
CA ASP A 46 -11.74 0.60 8.53
C ASP A 46 -12.24 1.15 9.86
N TYR A 47 -13.44 1.72 9.88
CA TYR A 47 -14.07 2.30 11.05
C TYR A 47 -15.07 1.32 11.65
N HIS A 48 -14.83 0.87 12.88
CA HIS A 48 -15.75 -0.02 13.59
C HIS A 48 -16.89 0.77 14.24
N VAL A 49 -17.70 1.45 13.43
CA VAL A 49 -18.90 2.12 13.91
C VAL A 49 -20.02 1.10 14.03
N SER A 50 -20.64 1.00 15.22
CA SER A 50 -21.87 0.22 15.39
C SER A 50 -23.00 0.94 14.65
N ASN A 51 -23.24 0.56 13.40
CA ASN A 51 -24.23 1.24 12.58
C ASN A 51 -25.64 0.87 13.07
N SER A 52 -26.32 1.76 13.79
CA SER A 52 -27.71 1.55 14.21
C SER A 52 -28.71 1.65 13.04
N ASN A 53 -28.31 2.30 11.94
CA ASN A 53 -29.08 2.44 10.71
C ASN A 53 -28.27 1.84 9.55
N GLY A 54 -28.32 0.51 9.44
CA GLY A 54 -27.51 -0.31 8.54
C GLY A 54 -27.39 0.25 7.12
N SER A 55 -26.18 0.69 6.78
CA SER A 55 -25.80 0.99 5.41
C SER A 55 -25.83 -0.29 4.56
N ILE A 56 -26.44 -0.19 3.37
CA ILE A 56 -26.53 -1.27 2.38
C ILE A 56 -25.17 -1.52 1.68
N TRP A 57 -24.23 -0.57 1.78
CA TRP A 57 -22.97 -0.61 1.05
C TRP A 57 -21.85 -1.32 1.83
N PHE A 58 -21.22 -2.30 1.18
CA PHE A 58 -20.12 -3.10 1.73
C PHE A 58 -18.93 -2.24 2.24
N ILE A 59 -18.63 -1.12 1.57
CA ILE A 59 -17.45 -0.26 1.85
C ILE A 59 -17.84 0.96 2.72
N SER A 60 -19.05 0.97 3.31
CA SER A 60 -19.58 2.18 3.96
C SER A 60 -18.81 2.69 5.17
N ASN A 61 -18.11 1.79 5.85
CA ASN A 61 -17.26 2.12 7.00
C ASN A 61 -15.77 2.16 6.63
N MET A 62 -15.43 2.10 5.35
CA MET A 62 -14.04 2.12 4.89
C MET A 62 -13.71 3.44 4.22
N HIS A 63 -12.55 3.99 4.53
CA HIS A 63 -12.01 5.19 3.92
C HIS A 63 -10.67 4.88 3.24
N ILE A 64 -10.51 5.35 2.00
CA ILE A 64 -9.30 5.16 1.21
C ILE A 64 -8.67 6.53 0.93
N ASN A 65 -7.45 6.73 1.40
CA ASN A 65 -6.65 7.88 1.03
C ASN A 65 -5.88 7.59 -0.28
N LEU A 66 -6.48 7.97 -1.41
CA LEU A 66 -5.93 7.78 -2.76
C LEU A 66 -4.56 8.43 -2.95
N LEU A 67 -4.32 9.59 -2.34
CA LEU A 67 -3.03 10.27 -2.44
C LEU A 67 -1.92 9.43 -1.81
N VAL A 68 -2.16 8.94 -0.59
CA VAL A 68 -1.20 8.08 0.13
C VAL A 68 -1.01 6.75 -0.60
N TYR A 69 -2.08 6.21 -1.18
CA TYR A 69 -1.98 5.04 -2.05
C TYR A 69 -1.02 5.28 -3.23
N PHE A 70 -1.16 6.37 -3.97
CA PHE A 70 -0.24 6.68 -5.08
C PHE A 70 1.20 6.88 -4.59
N VAL A 71 1.41 7.49 -3.44
CA VAL A 71 2.73 7.62 -2.81
C VAL A 71 3.33 6.24 -2.51
N ASN A 72 2.54 5.30 -1.99
CA ASN A 72 3.00 3.92 -1.77
C ASN A 72 3.40 3.23 -3.07
N VAL A 73 2.60 3.37 -4.13
CA VAL A 73 2.94 2.81 -5.45
C VAL A 73 4.28 3.36 -5.94
N LEU A 74 4.54 4.65 -5.74
CA LEU A 74 5.83 5.27 -6.08
C LEU A 74 6.98 4.74 -5.24
N PHE A 75 6.79 4.54 -3.92
CA PHE A 75 7.81 3.94 -3.06
C PHE A 75 8.17 2.52 -3.48
N ILE A 76 7.17 1.68 -3.75
CA ILE A 76 7.38 0.30 -4.21
C ILE A 76 8.08 0.31 -5.58
N TYR A 77 7.65 1.17 -6.49
CA TYR A 77 8.26 1.32 -7.80
C TYR A 77 9.74 1.73 -7.70
N ALA A 78 10.04 2.73 -6.87
CA ALA A 78 11.42 3.18 -6.62
C ALA A 78 12.26 2.06 -5.99
N GLY A 79 11.71 1.34 -5.00
CA GLY A 79 12.37 0.19 -4.37
C GLY A 79 12.75 -0.90 -5.38
N ILE A 80 11.84 -1.25 -6.29
CA ILE A 80 12.13 -2.22 -7.36
C ILE A 80 13.27 -1.72 -8.25
N HIS A 81 13.27 -0.45 -8.64
CA HIS A 81 14.35 0.13 -9.45
C HIS A 81 15.70 0.10 -8.75
N VAL A 82 15.73 0.41 -7.46
CA VAL A 82 16.96 0.34 -6.65
C VAL A 82 17.48 -1.09 -6.57
N ILE A 83 16.61 -2.08 -6.31
CA ILE A 83 17.00 -3.50 -6.26
C ILE A 83 17.57 -3.96 -7.60
N VAL A 84 16.90 -3.62 -8.71
CA VAL A 84 17.35 -3.95 -10.07
C VAL A 84 18.71 -3.31 -10.37
N TYR A 85 18.89 -2.05 -9.97
CA TYR A 85 20.15 -1.32 -10.15
C TYR A 85 21.29 -1.96 -9.36
N ILE A 86 21.07 -2.26 -8.07
CA ILE A 86 22.07 -2.92 -7.21
C ILE A 86 22.42 -4.30 -7.77
N LYS A 87 21.42 -5.11 -8.15
CA LYS A 87 21.64 -6.43 -8.73
C LYS A 87 22.54 -6.34 -9.97
N LYS A 88 22.24 -5.42 -10.89
CA LYS A 88 23.05 -5.20 -12.09
C LYS A 88 24.49 -4.81 -11.75
N ARG A 89 24.67 -3.93 -10.76
CA ARG A 89 26.00 -3.49 -10.30
C ARG A 89 26.81 -4.64 -9.70
N LEU A 90 26.18 -5.51 -8.91
CA LEU A 90 26.83 -6.68 -8.30
C LEU A 90 27.18 -7.74 -9.34
N THR A 91 26.29 -8.03 -10.30
CA THR A 91 26.57 -8.98 -11.38
C THR A 91 27.71 -8.49 -12.27
N ASN A 92 27.77 -7.20 -12.62
CA ASN A 92 28.86 -6.66 -13.42
C ASN A 92 30.22 -6.73 -12.71
N LYS A 93 30.25 -6.56 -11.37
CA LYS A 93 31.48 -6.72 -10.58
C LYS A 93 31.95 -8.16 -10.39
N SER A 94 31.07 -9.14 -10.61
CA SER A 94 31.38 -10.56 -10.43
C SER A 94 31.95 -11.22 -11.69
N VAL A 95 31.97 -10.50 -12.82
CA VAL A 95 32.40 -11.00 -14.14
C VAL A 95 33.74 -10.38 -14.57
N GLU A 96 34.28 -9.42 -13.81
CA GLU A 96 35.69 -8.98 -13.85
C GLU A 96 36.52 -9.76 -12.83
#